data_AF-A0A371KN40-F1
#
_entry.id   AF-A0A371KN40-F1
#
_cell.length_a   1.000
_cell.length_b   1.000
_cell.length_c   1.000
_cell.angle_alpha   90.00
_cell.angle_beta   90.00
_cell.angle_gamma   90.00
#
_symmetry.space_group_name_H-M   'P 1'
#
loop_
_entity.id
_entity.type
_entity.pdbx_description
1 polymer ?
#
loop_
_entity_poly.entity_id
_entity_poly.type
_entity_poly.pdbx_seq_one_letter_code
_entity_poly.pdbx_strand_id
1 'polypeptide(L)'
;MSSKKQFRNEVSHSNHPSTVDDDVVDETPALHPTVELEIQAKVDLNNPKAVGRGLTLAEEERLAAREWEIEQTRARWDRRQTSSREARTATAVEQSSIEATREFKKRAGCVNRWADPEESDPREQLTAEQLGVVNREAARMQSKLDAWSRAAISRRLAEDVADGNSMMSAVVGVFEEFQQAPGRVIPIAAVSEVSRREVSIEGTITQLWESSNAAIQQVGLIEDETGRTKVTVWEKSRQPAVREGERVTLRNVAKSWYGGRVSVAVTGWSDISFPAREAWWE
;
A
#
# COMPACT_ATOMS: atom_id res chain seq x y z
N MET A 1 -19.76 -26.53 45.47
CA MET A 1 -20.27 -27.83 45.95
C MET A 1 -21.21 -28.36 44.87
N SER A 2 -20.76 -29.30 44.03
CA SER A 2 -21.06 -30.73 44.17
C SER A 2 -22.54 -31.00 44.48
N SER A 3 -23.28 -31.58 43.53
CA SER A 3 -23.63 -33.01 43.66
C SER A 3 -24.44 -33.47 42.45
N LYS A 4 -23.93 -34.52 41.80
CA LYS A 4 -24.65 -35.48 40.95
C LYS A 4 -25.63 -36.31 41.81
N LYS A 5 -26.69 -36.85 41.20
CA LYS A 5 -27.13 -38.27 41.21
C LYS A 5 -28.60 -38.37 40.78
N GLN A 6 -28.89 -39.00 39.65
CA GLN A 6 -29.06 -40.45 39.41
C GLN A 6 -30.37 -41.02 39.98
N PHE A 7 -31.20 -41.57 39.09
CA PHE A 7 -31.96 -42.78 39.38
C PHE A 7 -31.83 -43.76 38.21
N ARG A 8 -31.33 -44.94 38.57
CA ARG A 8 -31.23 -46.19 37.82
C ARG A 8 -32.63 -46.78 37.59
N ASN A 9 -32.76 -47.59 36.55
CA ASN A 9 -33.53 -48.81 36.68
C ASN A 9 -32.71 -49.97 36.10
N GLU A 10 -32.43 -50.97 36.93
CA GLU A 10 -31.79 -52.22 36.55
C GLU A 10 -32.86 -53.25 36.22
N VAL A 11 -32.67 -54.02 35.15
CA VAL A 11 -33.22 -55.37 35.08
C VAL A 11 -32.12 -56.29 34.58
N SER A 12 -31.70 -57.16 35.47
CA SER A 12 -30.75 -58.25 35.25
C SER A 12 -31.37 -59.36 34.40
N HIS A 13 -30.59 -60.00 33.53
CA HIS A 13 -30.62 -61.47 33.39
C HIS A 13 -29.29 -62.01 32.80
N SER A 14 -28.52 -62.65 33.69
CA SER A 14 -27.72 -63.87 33.56
C SER A 14 -26.98 -64.24 32.25
N ASN A 15 -25.65 -64.34 32.39
CA ASN A 15 -24.61 -64.96 31.55
C ASN A 15 -24.96 -66.29 30.87
N HIS A 16 -24.38 -66.51 29.68
CA HIS A 16 -23.48 -67.64 29.38
C HIS A 16 -22.44 -67.28 28.31
N PRO A 17 -21.19 -67.81 28.36
CA PRO A 17 -20.09 -67.42 27.48
C PRO A 17 -19.98 -68.35 26.26
N SER A 18 -19.66 -67.79 25.10
CA SER A 18 -19.11 -68.55 23.96
C SER A 18 -18.10 -67.68 23.23
N THR A 19 -16.83 -68.01 23.44
CA THR A 19 -15.70 -67.58 22.61
C THR A 19 -15.76 -68.31 21.28
N VAL A 20 -15.85 -67.57 20.17
CA VAL A 20 -15.38 -68.01 18.85
C VAL A 20 -14.79 -66.77 18.17
N ASP A 21 -13.47 -66.78 17.96
CA ASP A 21 -12.80 -65.92 17.00
C ASP A 21 -13.23 -66.37 15.60
N ASP A 22 -13.74 -65.45 14.79
CA ASP A 22 -13.78 -65.57 13.33
C ASP A 22 -13.48 -64.18 12.75
N ASP A 23 -12.29 -64.03 12.15
CA ASP A 23 -11.90 -62.90 11.32
C ASP A 23 -12.83 -62.82 10.10
N VAL A 24 -13.74 -61.84 10.07
CA VAL A 24 -14.55 -61.51 8.88
C VAL A 24 -14.09 -60.18 8.31
N VAL A 25 -13.53 -60.22 7.11
CA VAL A 25 -13.20 -59.05 6.29
C VAL A 25 -14.49 -58.46 5.73
N ASP A 26 -14.99 -57.36 6.32
CA ASP A 26 -16.10 -56.58 5.77
C ASP A 26 -15.61 -55.70 4.60
N GLU A 27 -15.38 -56.31 3.43
CA GLU A 27 -15.29 -55.56 2.16
C GLU A 27 -16.70 -55.21 1.68
N THR A 28 -17.23 -54.05 2.09
CA THR A 28 -18.43 -53.46 1.46
C THR A 28 -17.99 -52.77 0.16
N PRO A 29 -18.36 -53.27 -1.04
CA PRO A 29 -17.94 -52.63 -2.28
C PRO A 29 -18.61 -51.26 -2.43
N ALA A 30 -17.81 -50.23 -2.70
CA ALA A 30 -18.32 -48.90 -3.05
C ALA A 30 -19.04 -48.97 -4.40
N LEU A 31 -20.36 -48.82 -4.39
CA LEU A 31 -21.18 -48.78 -5.60
C LEU A 31 -20.95 -47.43 -6.29
N HIS A 32 -20.24 -47.44 -7.43
CA HIS A 32 -20.14 -46.29 -8.33
C HIS A 32 -21.11 -46.46 -9.51
N PRO A 33 -21.79 -45.39 -9.97
CA PRO A 33 -22.59 -45.44 -11.17
C PRO A 33 -21.71 -45.81 -12.37
N THR A 34 -22.28 -46.56 -13.33
CA THR A 34 -21.57 -46.86 -14.58
C THR A 34 -21.43 -45.59 -15.42
N VAL A 35 -20.44 -45.56 -16.31
CA VAL A 35 -20.23 -44.46 -17.26
C VAL A 35 -21.48 -44.16 -18.08
N GLU A 36 -22.25 -45.19 -18.46
CA GLU A 36 -23.53 -45.03 -19.17
C GLU A 36 -24.59 -44.33 -18.31
N LEU A 37 -24.66 -44.64 -17.00
CA LEU A 37 -25.56 -43.97 -16.07
C LEU A 37 -25.15 -42.51 -15.85
N GLU A 38 -23.85 -42.20 -15.78
CA GLU A 38 -23.37 -40.82 -15.71
C GLU A 38 -23.67 -40.04 -17.00
N ILE A 39 -23.49 -40.67 -18.16
CA ILE A 39 -23.82 -40.07 -19.47
C ILE A 39 -25.32 -39.79 -19.53
N GLN A 40 -26.17 -40.76 -19.16
CA GLN A 40 -27.62 -40.60 -19.18
C GLN A 40 -28.08 -39.52 -18.20
N ALA A 41 -27.55 -39.52 -16.97
CA ALA A 41 -27.83 -38.47 -15.98
C ALA A 41 -27.45 -37.08 -16.51
N LYS A 42 -26.32 -36.96 -17.22
CA LYS A 42 -25.88 -35.70 -17.83
C LYS A 42 -26.77 -35.27 -18.99
N VAL A 43 -27.22 -36.19 -19.83
CA VAL A 43 -28.19 -35.93 -20.91
C VAL A 43 -29.53 -35.47 -20.34
N ASP A 44 -30.00 -36.12 -19.27
CA ASP A 44 -31.26 -35.80 -18.61
C ASP A 44 -31.21 -34.44 -17.90
N LEU A 45 -30.08 -34.09 -17.25
CA LEU A 45 -29.89 -32.78 -16.62
C LEU A 45 -29.88 -31.62 -17.63
N ASN A 46 -29.43 -31.88 -18.87
CA ASN A 46 -29.30 -30.87 -19.92
C ASN A 46 -30.58 -30.73 -20.77
N ASN A 47 -31.64 -31.47 -20.44
CA ASN A 47 -32.92 -31.38 -21.12
C ASN A 47 -33.69 -30.13 -20.65
N PRO A 48 -34.01 -29.17 -21.55
CA PRO A 48 -34.73 -27.94 -21.19
C PRO A 48 -36.13 -28.21 -20.60
N LYS A 49 -36.72 -29.39 -20.83
CA LYS A 49 -38.02 -29.80 -20.25
C LYS A 49 -37.89 -30.47 -18.87
N ALA A 50 -36.68 -30.79 -18.44
CA ALA A 50 -36.37 -31.40 -17.13
C ALA A 50 -35.73 -30.41 -16.14
N VAL A 51 -35.45 -29.17 -16.58
CA VAL A 51 -34.90 -28.10 -15.73
C VAL A 51 -35.80 -27.90 -14.51
N GLY A 52 -35.24 -28.06 -13.32
CA GLY A 52 -35.95 -27.90 -12.05
C GLY A 52 -36.64 -29.16 -11.50
N ARG A 53 -36.61 -30.31 -12.19
CA ARG A 53 -37.17 -31.57 -11.64
C ARG A 53 -36.13 -32.37 -10.88
N GLY A 54 -36.51 -32.87 -9.70
CA GLY A 54 -35.66 -33.75 -8.87
C GLY A 54 -34.59 -33.01 -8.06
N LEU A 55 -34.68 -31.68 -7.99
CA LEU A 55 -33.82 -30.85 -7.17
C LEU A 55 -34.22 -30.94 -5.69
N THR A 56 -33.25 -30.75 -4.81
CA THR A 56 -33.55 -30.44 -3.41
C THR A 56 -34.18 -29.05 -3.31
N LEU A 57 -34.96 -28.79 -2.25
CA LEU A 57 -35.59 -27.48 -2.01
C LEU A 57 -34.56 -26.32 -2.07
N ALA A 58 -33.37 -26.53 -1.51
CA ALA A 58 -32.29 -25.54 -1.53
C ALA A 58 -31.77 -25.24 -2.95
N GLU A 59 -31.79 -26.23 -3.84
CA GLU A 59 -31.39 -26.07 -5.24
C GLU A 59 -32.49 -25.41 -6.06
N GLU A 60 -33.76 -25.70 -5.79
CA GLU A 60 -34.90 -25.01 -6.39
C GLU A 60 -34.89 -23.51 -6.03
N GLU A 61 -34.69 -23.18 -4.76
CA GLU A 61 -34.57 -21.79 -4.31
C GLU A 61 -33.39 -21.07 -4.96
N ARG A 62 -32.25 -21.75 -5.13
CA ARG A 62 -31.07 -21.19 -5.82
C ARG A 62 -31.33 -20.95 -7.30
N LEU A 63 -32.04 -21.87 -7.97
CA LEU A 63 -32.43 -21.72 -9.37
C LEU A 63 -33.40 -20.54 -9.53
N ALA A 64 -34.42 -20.46 -8.68
CA ALA A 64 -35.40 -19.37 -8.69
C ALA A 64 -34.73 -18.01 -8.43
N ALA A 65 -33.81 -17.94 -7.47
CA ALA A 65 -33.03 -16.72 -7.20
C ALA A 65 -32.19 -16.29 -8.42
N ARG A 66 -31.56 -17.25 -9.10
CA ARG A 66 -30.79 -17.00 -10.33
C ARG A 66 -31.68 -16.51 -11.48
N GLU A 67 -32.83 -17.16 -11.70
CA GLU A 67 -33.78 -16.75 -12.74
C GLU A 67 -34.33 -15.35 -12.48
N TRP A 68 -34.67 -15.07 -11.22
CA TRP A 68 -35.08 -13.74 -10.78
C TRP A 68 -33.99 -12.69 -11.04
N GLU A 69 -32.71 -12.97 -10.73
CA GLU A 69 -31.59 -12.07 -11.02
C GLU A 69 -31.39 -11.83 -12.53
N ILE A 70 -31.54 -12.89 -13.34
CA ILE A 70 -31.47 -12.81 -14.81
C ILE A 70 -32.60 -11.93 -15.34
N GLU A 71 -33.83 -12.11 -14.84
CA GLU A 71 -35.00 -11.31 -15.21
C GLU A 71 -34.79 -9.84 -14.84
N GLN A 72 -34.37 -9.55 -13.61
CA GLN A 72 -34.03 -8.19 -13.16
C GLN A 72 -32.97 -7.55 -14.06
N THR A 73 -31.93 -8.30 -14.42
CA THR A 73 -30.86 -7.82 -15.31
C THR A 73 -31.36 -7.61 -16.75
N ARG A 74 -32.31 -8.43 -17.22
CA ARG A 74 -32.94 -8.31 -18.55
C ARG A 74 -33.92 -7.14 -18.65
N ALA A 75 -34.65 -6.86 -17.57
CA ALA A 75 -35.62 -5.77 -17.48
C ALA A 75 -34.97 -4.39 -17.25
N ARG A 76 -33.64 -4.31 -17.10
CA ARG A 76 -32.94 -3.03 -16.96
C ARG A 76 -33.21 -2.12 -18.16
N TRP A 77 -33.95 -1.05 -17.89
CA TRP A 77 -34.29 0.05 -18.82
C TRP A 77 -33.07 0.63 -19.56
N ASP A 78 -31.89 0.56 -18.93
CA ASP A 78 -30.66 1.21 -19.34
C ASP A 78 -29.68 0.32 -20.12
N ARG A 79 -30.11 -0.86 -20.62
CA ARG A 79 -29.26 -1.76 -21.43
C ARG A 79 -28.98 -1.24 -22.86
N ARG A 80 -29.51 -0.07 -23.22
CA ARG A 80 -29.34 0.52 -24.55
C ARG A 80 -27.89 1.02 -24.70
N GLN A 81 -27.31 0.89 -25.90
CA GLN A 81 -25.97 1.44 -26.20
C GLN A 81 -25.90 2.98 -26.04
N THR A 82 -27.05 3.66 -26.07
CA THR A 82 -27.17 5.12 -25.83
C THR A 82 -27.35 5.48 -24.35
N SER A 83 -27.13 4.54 -23.44
CA SER A 83 -27.20 4.79 -22.00
C SER A 83 -26.20 5.88 -21.58
N SER A 84 -26.70 6.90 -20.90
CA SER A 84 -25.87 7.92 -20.24
C SER A 84 -25.55 7.57 -18.79
N ARG A 85 -25.84 6.35 -18.33
CA ARG A 85 -25.69 5.94 -16.92
C ARG A 85 -24.28 6.11 -16.42
N GLU A 86 -23.29 5.67 -17.20
CA GLU A 86 -21.88 5.74 -16.82
C GLU A 86 -21.46 7.21 -16.67
N ALA A 87 -21.80 8.06 -17.65
CA ALA A 87 -21.54 9.50 -17.58
C ALA A 87 -22.23 10.16 -16.37
N ARG A 88 -23.50 9.82 -16.10
CA ARG A 88 -24.23 10.33 -14.93
C ARG A 88 -23.62 9.86 -13.61
N THR A 89 -23.19 8.60 -13.54
CA THR A 89 -22.54 8.04 -12.36
C THR A 89 -21.18 8.68 -12.14
N ALA A 90 -20.39 8.86 -13.20
CA ALA A 90 -19.11 9.57 -13.14
C ALA A 90 -19.29 11.01 -12.63
N THR A 91 -20.28 11.74 -13.17
CA THR A 91 -20.61 13.10 -12.73
C THR A 91 -21.02 13.14 -11.25
N ALA A 92 -21.88 12.21 -10.81
CA ALA A 92 -22.31 12.12 -9.42
C ALA A 92 -21.16 11.76 -8.47
N VAL A 93 -20.26 10.86 -8.88
CA VAL A 93 -19.06 10.49 -8.12
C VAL A 93 -18.07 11.65 -8.05
N GLU A 94 -17.88 12.39 -9.14
CA GLU A 94 -17.05 13.60 -9.16
C GLU A 94 -17.58 14.65 -8.18
N GLN A 95 -18.89 14.94 -8.21
CA GLN A 95 -19.51 15.86 -7.27
C GLN A 95 -19.34 15.39 -5.82
N SER A 96 -19.63 14.11 -5.55
CA SER A 96 -19.45 13.52 -4.23
C SER A 96 -17.99 13.59 -3.76
N SER A 97 -17.03 13.40 -4.67
CA SER A 97 -15.59 13.49 -4.37
C SER A 97 -15.16 14.93 -4.04
N ILE A 98 -15.67 15.92 -4.76
CA ILE A 98 -15.43 17.35 -4.48
C ILE A 98 -15.98 17.70 -3.10
N GLU A 99 -17.21 17.30 -2.79
CA GLU A 99 -17.85 17.55 -1.49
C GLU A 99 -17.08 16.89 -0.35
N ALA A 100 -16.76 15.59 -0.48
CA ALA A 100 -15.98 14.86 0.52
C ALA A 100 -14.58 15.47 0.72
N THR A 101 -13.93 15.93 -0.36
CA THR A 101 -12.64 16.61 -0.28
C THR A 101 -12.78 17.95 0.44
N ARG A 102 -13.83 18.72 0.16
CA ARG A 102 -14.09 20.00 0.83
C ARG A 102 -14.34 19.79 2.32
N GLU A 103 -15.17 18.83 2.70
CA GLU A 103 -15.43 18.48 4.09
C GLU A 103 -14.16 18.00 4.82
N PHE A 104 -13.36 17.17 4.16
CA PHE A 104 -12.06 16.74 4.70
C PHE A 104 -11.13 17.93 4.94
N LYS A 105 -11.02 18.84 3.96
CA LYS A 105 -10.17 20.03 4.08
C LYS A 105 -10.66 20.99 5.16
N LYS A 106 -11.97 21.19 5.30
CA LYS A 106 -12.55 21.96 6.43
C LYS A 106 -12.16 21.36 7.78
N ARG A 107 -12.25 20.03 7.94
CA ARG A 107 -11.80 19.36 9.16
C ARG A 107 -10.30 19.48 9.39
N ALA A 108 -9.50 19.38 8.33
CA ALA A 108 -8.06 19.59 8.39
C ALA A 108 -7.70 21.05 8.77
N GLY A 109 -8.55 22.01 8.42
CA GLY A 109 -8.50 23.41 8.82
C GLY A 109 -8.35 23.63 10.33
N CYS A 110 -8.98 22.77 11.14
CA CYS A 110 -8.86 22.83 12.60
C CYS A 110 -7.45 22.54 13.13
N VAL A 111 -6.63 21.82 12.36
CA VAL A 111 -5.23 21.48 12.71
C VAL A 111 -4.25 22.40 11.98
N ASN A 112 -4.52 22.68 10.71
CA ASN A 112 -3.75 23.59 9.87
C ASN A 112 -4.71 24.56 9.19
N ARG A 113 -4.71 25.82 9.63
CA ARG A 113 -5.55 26.90 9.10
C ARG A 113 -5.49 26.99 7.57
N TRP A 114 -4.30 26.84 6.98
CA TRP A 114 -4.07 26.95 5.53
C TRP A 114 -4.62 25.78 4.71
N ALA A 115 -5.08 24.70 5.37
CA ALA A 115 -5.78 23.60 4.73
C ALA A 115 -7.29 23.87 4.56
N ASP A 116 -7.86 24.85 5.28
CA ASP A 116 -9.27 25.21 5.18
C ASP A 116 -9.57 25.81 3.79
N PRO A 117 -10.56 25.29 3.05
CA PRO A 117 -10.93 25.82 1.73
C PRO A 117 -11.56 27.22 1.79
N GLU A 118 -11.97 27.70 2.96
CA GLU A 118 -12.58 29.02 3.15
C GLU A 118 -11.56 30.07 3.62
N GLU A 119 -10.36 29.66 3.99
CA GLU A 119 -9.26 30.57 4.29
C GLU A 119 -8.74 31.20 3.00
N SER A 120 -8.52 32.52 3.05
CA SER A 120 -7.91 33.28 1.94
C SER A 120 -6.48 32.80 1.65
N ASP A 121 -5.96 33.05 0.45
CA ASP A 121 -4.59 32.67 0.13
C ASP A 121 -3.62 33.40 1.09
N PRO A 122 -2.64 32.70 1.69
CA PRO A 122 -1.67 33.30 2.63
C PRO A 122 -0.97 34.53 2.05
N ARG A 123 -0.76 34.56 0.73
CA ARG A 123 -0.10 35.67 0.02
C ARG A 123 -0.93 36.96 0.05
N GLU A 124 -2.24 36.87 0.21
CA GLU A 124 -3.13 38.03 0.32
C GLU A 124 -3.07 38.68 1.70
N GLN A 125 -2.60 37.95 2.72
CA GLN A 125 -2.47 38.45 4.10
C GLN A 125 -1.15 39.19 4.35
N LEU A 126 -0.22 39.14 3.39
CA LEU A 126 1.07 39.81 3.48
C LEU A 126 1.02 41.25 2.96
N THR A 127 1.87 42.11 3.53
CA THR A 127 2.12 43.43 2.93
C THR A 127 2.79 43.29 1.56
N ALA A 128 2.63 44.30 0.70
CA ALA A 128 3.25 44.31 -0.62
C ALA A 128 4.79 44.14 -0.57
N GLU A 129 5.43 44.68 0.47
CA GLU A 129 6.87 44.52 0.69
C GLU A 129 7.23 43.07 1.05
N GLN A 130 6.53 42.48 2.04
CA GLN A 130 6.73 41.08 2.42
C GLN A 130 6.50 40.13 1.24
N LEU A 131 5.43 40.34 0.48
CA LEU A 131 5.12 39.55 -0.71
C LEU A 131 6.22 39.69 -1.79
N GLY A 132 6.78 40.89 -1.94
CA GLY A 132 7.93 41.14 -2.80
C GLY A 132 9.18 40.38 -2.38
N VAL A 133 9.43 40.23 -1.07
CA VAL A 133 10.52 39.40 -0.54
C VAL A 133 10.23 37.92 -0.77
N VAL A 134 9.05 37.43 -0.39
CA VAL A 134 8.62 36.04 -0.63
C VAL A 134 8.81 35.64 -2.09
N ASN A 135 8.41 36.49 -3.02
CA ASN A 135 8.52 36.20 -4.46
C ASN A 135 9.96 36.10 -4.95
N ARG A 136 10.89 36.90 -4.40
CA ARG A 136 12.32 36.83 -4.72
C ARG A 136 12.95 35.58 -4.10
N GLU A 137 12.63 35.30 -2.85
CA GLU A 137 13.13 34.13 -2.13
C GLU A 137 12.63 32.82 -2.74
N ALA A 138 11.36 32.75 -3.11
CA ALA A 138 10.81 31.60 -3.81
C ALA A 138 11.51 31.33 -5.15
N ALA A 139 11.85 32.38 -5.90
CA ALA A 139 12.63 32.24 -7.14
C ALA A 139 14.06 31.76 -6.86
N ARG A 140 14.71 32.30 -5.82
CA ARG A 140 16.03 31.87 -5.37
C ARG A 140 16.04 30.40 -4.98
N MET A 141 15.06 29.96 -4.18
CA MET A 141 14.94 28.58 -3.71
C MET A 141 14.63 27.61 -4.86
N GLN A 142 13.77 27.98 -5.80
CA GLN A 142 13.43 27.15 -6.95
C GLN A 142 14.68 26.72 -7.74
N SER A 143 15.69 27.59 -7.86
CA SER A 143 16.94 27.25 -8.55
C SER A 143 17.69 26.06 -7.94
N LYS A 144 17.48 25.79 -6.64
CA LYS A 144 18.05 24.67 -5.89
C LYS A 144 17.06 23.52 -5.66
N LEU A 145 15.77 23.80 -5.80
CA LEU A 145 14.64 22.91 -5.52
C LEU A 145 13.84 22.67 -6.80
N ASP A 146 14.51 22.08 -7.80
CA ASP A 146 14.02 21.88 -9.17
C ASP A 146 12.65 21.18 -9.29
N ALA A 147 12.35 20.26 -8.36
CA ALA A 147 11.08 19.54 -8.35
C ALA A 147 9.89 20.34 -7.79
N TRP A 148 10.13 21.53 -7.26
CA TRP A 148 9.10 22.37 -6.67
C TRP A 148 8.82 23.60 -7.54
N SER A 149 7.54 23.90 -7.74
CA SER A 149 7.19 25.12 -8.45
C SER A 149 7.45 26.33 -7.56
N ARG A 150 7.85 27.45 -8.18
CA ARG A 150 7.95 28.75 -7.49
C ARG A 150 6.66 29.10 -6.74
N ALA A 151 5.50 28.76 -7.30
CA ALA A 151 4.20 29.02 -6.68
C ALA A 151 4.01 28.20 -5.40
N ALA A 152 4.42 26.93 -5.37
CA ALA A 152 4.36 26.09 -4.17
C ALA A 152 5.29 26.63 -3.07
N ILE A 153 6.53 27.01 -3.43
CA ILE A 153 7.48 27.60 -2.49
C ILE A 153 6.96 28.94 -1.97
N SER A 154 6.48 29.81 -2.86
CA SER A 154 5.93 31.12 -2.52
C SER A 154 4.73 31.02 -1.58
N ARG A 155 3.82 30.08 -1.84
CA ARG A 155 2.69 29.84 -0.96
C ARG A 155 3.17 29.41 0.42
N ARG A 156 4.07 28.43 0.52
CA ARG A 156 4.57 27.94 1.82
C ARG A 156 5.34 28.97 2.64
N LEU A 157 6.17 29.78 1.98
CA LEU A 157 6.81 30.93 2.63
C LEU A 157 5.78 31.93 3.15
N ALA A 158 4.71 32.16 2.40
CA ALA A 158 3.66 33.06 2.84
C ALA A 158 2.85 32.50 4.02
N GLU A 159 2.59 31.19 4.07
CA GLU A 159 1.96 30.50 5.21
C GLU A 159 2.77 30.78 6.49
N ASP A 160 4.07 30.48 6.47
CA ASP A 160 4.96 30.68 7.63
C ASP A 160 5.05 32.15 8.09
N VAL A 161 5.16 33.09 7.15
CA VAL A 161 5.25 34.53 7.48
C VAL A 161 3.92 35.07 7.99
N ALA A 162 2.80 34.62 7.42
CA ALA A 162 1.46 35.01 7.88
C ALA A 162 1.16 34.44 9.27
N ASP A 163 1.72 33.29 9.63
CA ASP A 163 1.68 32.73 10.99
C ASP A 163 2.60 33.48 11.99
N GLY A 164 3.30 34.52 11.53
CA GLY A 164 4.08 35.44 12.36
C GLY A 164 5.58 35.13 12.46
N ASN A 165 6.08 34.13 11.71
CA ASN A 165 7.50 33.84 11.69
C ASN A 165 8.29 34.92 10.96
N SER A 166 9.53 35.14 11.39
CA SER A 166 10.44 36.03 10.66
C SER A 166 10.73 35.49 9.26
N MET A 167 10.93 36.39 8.29
CA MET A 167 11.24 36.01 6.91
C MET A 167 12.44 35.06 6.81
N MET A 168 13.48 35.30 7.61
CA MET A 168 14.68 34.44 7.61
C MET A 168 14.37 33.04 8.12
N SER A 169 13.61 32.94 9.21
CA SER A 169 13.17 31.65 9.76
C SER A 169 12.30 30.89 8.76
N ALA A 170 11.35 31.58 8.12
CA ALA A 170 10.48 30.98 7.11
C ALA A 170 11.27 30.45 5.91
N VAL A 171 12.26 31.21 5.42
CA VAL A 171 13.08 30.79 4.28
C VAL A 171 13.91 29.55 4.60
N VAL A 172 14.55 29.50 5.77
CA VAL A 172 15.33 28.32 6.18
C VAL A 172 14.43 27.12 6.40
N GLY A 173 13.34 27.27 7.16
CA GLY A 173 12.40 26.20 7.46
C GLY A 173 11.75 25.59 6.22
N VAL A 174 11.23 26.42 5.31
CA VAL A 174 10.63 25.95 4.05
C VAL A 174 11.67 25.30 3.13
N PHE A 175 12.90 25.80 3.11
CA PHE A 175 13.97 25.19 2.32
C PHE A 175 14.29 23.79 2.83
N GLU A 176 14.47 23.63 4.14
CA GLU A 176 14.71 22.34 4.78
C GLU A 176 13.52 21.40 4.59
N GLU A 177 12.28 21.86 4.79
CA GLU A 177 11.06 21.08 4.56
C GLU A 177 11.04 20.49 3.14
N PHE A 178 11.29 21.33 2.13
CA PHE A 178 11.19 20.92 0.73
C PHE A 178 12.38 20.09 0.26
N GLN A 179 13.59 20.38 0.77
CA GLN A 179 14.77 19.57 0.52
C GLN A 179 14.59 18.18 1.13
N GLN A 180 14.08 18.12 2.36
CA GLN A 180 13.87 16.88 3.09
C GLN A 180 12.55 16.20 2.77
N ALA A 181 11.74 16.69 1.83
CA ALA A 181 10.43 16.11 1.52
C ALA A 181 10.52 14.63 1.08
N PRO A 182 9.46 13.82 1.30
CA PRO A 182 9.40 12.44 0.82
C PRO A 182 9.64 12.35 -0.70
N GLY A 183 10.32 11.28 -1.14
CA GLY A 183 10.68 11.07 -2.55
C GLY A 183 11.86 11.90 -3.05
N ARG A 184 12.39 12.85 -2.25
CA ARG A 184 13.60 13.60 -2.59
C ARG A 184 14.86 12.89 -2.13
N VAL A 185 15.91 13.10 -2.91
CA VAL A 185 17.29 12.80 -2.51
C VAL A 185 17.70 13.87 -1.51
N ILE A 186 18.00 13.44 -0.29
CA ILE A 186 18.43 14.31 0.81
C ILE A 186 19.94 14.20 0.99
N PRO A 187 20.60 15.24 1.54
CA PRO A 187 22.00 15.13 1.92
C PRO A 187 22.22 14.06 2.99
N ILE A 188 23.38 13.39 2.98
CA ILE A 188 23.69 12.31 3.91
C ILE A 188 23.69 12.80 5.37
N ALA A 189 24.12 14.03 5.65
CA ALA A 189 24.07 14.60 7.00
C ALA A 189 22.63 14.69 7.55
N ALA A 190 21.66 15.03 6.69
CA ALA A 190 20.26 15.18 7.06
C ALA A 190 19.56 13.84 7.34
N VAL A 191 20.15 12.70 6.96
CA VAL A 191 19.56 11.36 7.17
C VAL A 191 19.18 11.11 8.63
N SER A 192 19.95 11.67 9.58
CA SER A 192 19.68 11.52 11.01
C SER A 192 18.49 12.37 11.51
N GLU A 193 18.23 13.51 10.86
CA GLU A 193 17.24 14.51 11.27
C GLU A 193 15.82 14.16 10.81
N VAL A 194 15.71 13.53 9.64
CA VAL A 194 14.39 13.21 9.08
C VAL A 194 13.70 12.10 9.87
N SER A 195 12.47 12.33 10.35
CA SER A 195 11.75 11.37 11.20
C SER A 195 11.22 10.10 10.51
N ARG A 196 11.20 10.05 9.17
CA ARG A 196 10.68 8.90 8.42
C ARG A 196 11.63 7.69 8.42
N ARG A 197 11.07 6.50 8.15
CA ARG A 197 11.80 5.22 8.14
C ARG A 197 12.67 5.02 6.91
N GLU A 198 12.28 5.60 5.77
CA GLU A 198 12.95 5.41 4.49
C GLU A 198 13.36 6.75 3.90
N VAL A 199 14.59 6.83 3.38
CA VAL A 199 15.11 8.04 2.76
C VAL A 199 15.70 7.72 1.39
N SER A 200 15.90 8.75 0.57
CA SER A 200 16.70 8.62 -0.64
C SER A 200 17.95 9.46 -0.49
N ILE A 201 19.11 8.91 -0.84
CA ILE A 201 20.40 9.58 -0.75
C ILE A 201 21.19 9.36 -2.03
N GLU A 202 22.15 10.24 -2.29
CA GLU A 202 23.09 10.09 -3.38
C GLU A 202 24.49 10.31 -2.87
N GLY A 203 25.45 9.54 -3.37
CA GLY A 203 26.84 9.67 -2.97
C GLY A 203 27.72 8.68 -3.70
N THR A 204 29.00 8.71 -3.35
CA THR A 204 30.01 7.79 -3.86
C THR A 204 30.26 6.68 -2.85
N ILE A 205 30.29 5.43 -3.32
CA ILE A 205 30.73 4.30 -2.51
C ILE A 205 32.24 4.41 -2.30
N THR A 206 32.68 4.75 -1.09
CA THR A 206 34.11 4.98 -0.81
C THR A 206 34.84 3.76 -0.30
N GLN A 207 34.10 2.80 0.28
CA GLN A 207 34.68 1.58 0.82
C GLN A 207 33.65 0.45 0.81
N LEU A 208 34.08 -0.76 0.47
CA LEU A 208 33.34 -2.01 0.59
C LEU A 208 34.11 -2.98 1.51
N TRP A 209 33.38 -3.74 2.32
CA TRP A 209 33.96 -4.77 3.17
C TRP A 209 33.42 -6.15 2.81
N GLU A 210 34.26 -7.16 2.99
CA GLU A 210 33.81 -8.55 2.96
C GLU A 210 32.92 -8.85 4.17
N SER A 211 31.74 -9.43 3.92
CA SER A 211 30.82 -9.88 4.95
C SER A 211 30.96 -11.38 5.17
N SER A 212 31.06 -11.81 6.42
CA SER A 212 31.00 -13.23 6.79
C SER A 212 29.57 -13.79 6.85
N ASN A 213 28.55 -12.93 6.74
CA ASN A 213 27.14 -13.30 6.79
C ASN A 213 26.53 -13.39 5.39
N ALA A 214 26.06 -14.59 5.01
CA ALA A 214 25.43 -14.86 3.72
C ALA A 214 24.11 -14.09 3.48
N ALA A 215 23.51 -13.48 4.51
CA ALA A 215 22.36 -12.61 4.35
C ALA A 215 22.73 -11.23 3.76
N ILE A 216 23.99 -10.82 3.83
CA ILE A 216 24.47 -9.52 3.37
C ILE A 216 25.16 -9.72 2.02
N GLN A 217 24.63 -9.05 0.99
CA GLN A 217 25.23 -9.02 -0.34
C GLN A 217 26.49 -8.16 -0.33
N GLN A 218 26.36 -6.93 0.17
CA GLN A 218 27.44 -5.96 0.25
C GLN A 218 27.26 -5.07 1.49
N VAL A 219 28.35 -4.61 2.07
CA VAL A 219 28.34 -3.61 3.14
C VAL A 219 29.50 -2.65 2.91
N GLY A 220 29.26 -1.37 3.13
CA GLY A 220 30.23 -0.33 2.78
C GLY A 220 29.94 1.05 3.37
N LEU A 221 30.69 2.03 2.91
CA LEU A 221 30.48 3.46 3.16
C LEU A 221 30.02 4.15 1.88
N ILE A 222 29.02 5.02 2.04
CA ILE A 222 28.62 6.00 1.04
C ILE A 222 28.86 7.39 1.60
N GLU A 223 29.39 8.28 0.76
CA GLU A 223 29.80 9.62 1.13
C GLU A 223 29.34 10.65 0.07
N ASP A 224 28.91 11.82 0.56
CA ASP A 224 28.60 13.01 -0.23
C ASP A 224 29.35 14.21 0.37
N GLU A 225 29.11 15.41 -0.16
CA GLU A 225 29.75 16.63 0.35
C GLU A 225 29.36 17.01 1.79
N THR A 226 28.27 16.44 2.32
CA THR A 226 27.74 16.75 3.65
C THR A 226 28.14 15.74 4.71
N GLY A 227 28.45 14.51 4.32
CA GLY A 227 28.93 13.50 5.24
C GLY A 227 28.95 12.09 4.67
N ARG A 228 29.11 11.12 5.57
CA ARG A 228 29.22 9.70 5.24
C ARG A 228 28.35 8.85 6.14
N THR A 229 27.81 7.77 5.59
CA THR A 229 27.05 6.77 6.36
C THR A 229 27.35 5.36 5.89
N LYS A 230 27.04 4.39 6.75
CA LYS A 230 27.18 2.97 6.41
C LYS A 230 25.98 2.55 5.56
N VAL A 231 26.26 1.86 4.46
CA VAL A 231 25.26 1.21 3.61
C VAL A 231 25.36 -0.32 3.74
N THR A 232 24.21 -0.99 3.85
CA THR A 232 24.12 -2.45 3.79
C THR A 232 23.13 -2.84 2.69
N VAL A 233 23.56 -3.71 1.78
CA VAL A 233 22.71 -4.29 0.73
C VAL A 233 22.42 -5.74 1.12
N TRP A 234 21.14 -6.08 1.26
CA TRP A 234 20.74 -7.43 1.69
C TRP A 234 20.71 -8.40 0.50
N GLU A 235 21.16 -9.63 0.66
CA GLU A 235 21.16 -10.66 -0.39
C GLU A 235 19.75 -10.89 -0.97
N LYS A 236 18.74 -10.95 -0.10
CA LYS A 236 17.34 -11.11 -0.51
C LYS A 236 16.78 -9.91 -1.29
N SER A 237 17.45 -8.76 -1.27
CA SER A 237 17.02 -7.60 -2.05
C SER A 237 17.28 -7.77 -3.55
N ARG A 238 18.20 -8.66 -3.94
CA ARG A 238 18.59 -8.92 -5.34
C ARG A 238 18.95 -7.66 -6.12
N GLN A 239 19.59 -6.73 -5.43
CA GLN A 239 19.97 -5.43 -6.00
C GLN A 239 21.22 -5.56 -6.87
N PRO A 240 21.42 -4.65 -7.84
CA PRO A 240 22.64 -4.61 -8.63
C PRO A 240 23.87 -4.33 -7.76
N ALA A 241 24.99 -4.98 -8.08
CA ALA A 241 26.22 -4.77 -7.33
C ALA A 241 26.82 -3.37 -7.58
N VAL A 242 27.25 -2.74 -6.49
CA VAL A 242 27.98 -1.47 -6.49
C VAL A 242 29.49 -1.70 -6.44
N ARG A 243 30.28 -0.74 -6.93
CA ARG A 243 31.74 -0.75 -6.91
C ARG A 243 32.29 0.39 -6.05
N GLU A 244 33.47 0.20 -5.46
CA GLU A 244 34.20 1.31 -4.85
C GLU A 244 34.53 2.38 -5.91
N GLY A 245 34.45 3.65 -5.51
CA GLY A 245 34.58 4.82 -6.37
C GLY A 245 33.34 5.16 -7.20
N GLU A 246 32.28 4.35 -7.13
CA GLU A 246 31.09 4.54 -7.96
C GLU A 246 30.07 5.48 -7.32
N ARG A 247 29.56 6.43 -8.10
CA ARG A 247 28.45 7.31 -7.71
C ARG A 247 27.12 6.59 -7.93
N VAL A 248 26.30 6.54 -6.89
CA VAL A 248 25.00 5.86 -6.87
C VAL A 248 23.94 6.76 -6.27
N THR A 249 22.71 6.65 -6.78
CA THR A 249 21.52 7.20 -6.13
C THR A 249 20.74 6.03 -5.54
N LEU A 250 20.54 6.05 -4.22
CA LEU A 250 19.79 5.04 -3.49
C LEU A 250 18.43 5.62 -3.10
N ARG A 251 17.34 5.06 -3.64
CA ARG A 251 15.98 5.51 -3.33
C ARG A 251 15.28 4.57 -2.36
N ASN A 252 14.51 5.14 -1.44
CA ASN A 252 13.71 4.40 -0.46
C ASN A 252 14.55 3.37 0.33
N VAL A 253 15.73 3.78 0.80
CA VAL A 253 16.56 2.94 1.67
C VAL A 253 16.11 3.04 3.12
N ALA A 254 16.04 1.90 3.80
CA ALA A 254 15.58 1.81 5.17
C ALA A 254 16.64 2.34 6.13
N LYS A 255 16.24 3.21 7.05
CA LYS A 255 17.11 3.72 8.12
C LYS A 255 17.22 2.71 9.26
N SER A 256 18.41 2.60 9.82
CA SER A 256 18.70 1.84 11.04
C SER A 256 19.63 2.62 11.95
N TRP A 257 19.39 2.55 13.26
CA TRP A 257 20.14 3.25 14.28
C TRP A 257 20.97 2.29 15.12
N TYR A 258 22.24 2.58 15.28
CA TYR A 258 23.13 1.82 16.17
C TYR A 258 24.17 2.75 16.81
N GLY A 259 24.23 2.75 18.15
CA GLY A 259 25.20 3.56 18.89
C GLY A 259 25.13 5.07 18.58
N GLY A 260 23.92 5.61 18.37
CA GLY A 260 23.71 7.02 18.03
C GLY A 260 24.06 7.40 16.59
N ARG A 261 24.46 6.44 15.75
CA ARG A 261 24.75 6.66 14.32
C ARG A 261 23.64 6.06 13.47
N VAL A 262 23.22 6.81 12.46
CA VAL A 262 22.29 6.33 11.43
C VAL A 262 23.07 5.60 10.34
N SER A 263 22.50 4.49 9.89
CA SER A 263 22.94 3.70 8.73
C SER A 263 21.76 3.46 7.82
N VAL A 264 22.03 3.17 6.56
CA VAL A 264 21.00 2.88 5.56
C VAL A 264 21.11 1.45 5.05
N ALA A 265 19.97 0.84 4.75
CA ALA A 265 19.88 -0.50 4.22
C ALA A 265 19.07 -0.52 2.93
N VAL A 266 19.64 -1.10 1.89
CA VAL A 266 18.95 -1.34 0.62
C VAL A 266 18.15 -2.64 0.73
N THR A 267 16.85 -2.54 0.51
CA THR A 267 15.91 -3.66 0.61
C THR A 267 15.30 -3.97 -0.76
N GLY A 268 14.38 -4.94 -0.85
CA GLY A 268 13.68 -5.26 -2.09
C GLY A 268 12.71 -4.17 -2.57
N TRP A 269 12.39 -3.18 -1.73
CA TRP A 269 11.55 -2.01 -2.07
C TRP A 269 12.37 -0.76 -2.44
N SER A 270 13.69 -0.85 -2.30
CA SER A 270 14.60 0.23 -2.63
C SER A 270 14.96 0.17 -4.12
N ASP A 271 15.39 1.29 -4.69
CA ASP A 271 15.95 1.34 -6.04
C ASP A 271 17.38 1.85 -6.00
N ILE A 272 18.27 1.24 -6.78
CA ILE A 272 19.63 1.71 -7.00
C ILE A 272 19.74 2.16 -8.46
N SER A 273 20.10 3.43 -8.70
CA SER A 273 20.44 3.93 -10.04
C SER A 273 21.92 4.34 -10.11
N PHE A 274 22.48 4.24 -11.31
CA PHE A 274 23.89 4.45 -11.58
C PHE A 274 24.07 5.54 -12.65
N PRO A 275 24.12 6.82 -12.26
CA PRO A 275 24.17 7.94 -13.21
C PRO A 275 25.27 7.80 -14.28
N ALA A 276 26.44 7.28 -13.89
CA ALA A 276 27.56 7.08 -14.80
C ALA A 276 27.42 5.85 -15.73
N ARG A 277 26.61 4.84 -15.36
CA ARG A 277 26.36 3.65 -16.21
C ARG A 277 25.20 3.89 -17.19
N GLU A 278 24.28 4.77 -16.82
CA GLU A 278 23.08 5.09 -17.61
C GLU A 278 23.38 6.08 -18.74
N ALA A 279 24.47 6.85 -18.64
CA ALA A 279 24.89 7.86 -19.63
C ALA A 279 25.48 7.31 -20.94
N TRP A 280 25.43 5.99 -21.20
CA TRP A 280 26.06 5.36 -22.36
C TRP A 280 25.15 5.23 -23.60
N TRP A 281 23.97 5.87 -23.58
CA TRP A 281 23.00 5.86 -24.68
C TRP A 281 22.67 7.27 -25.21
N GLU A 282 23.69 8.06 -25.55
CA GLU A 282 23.54 9.26 -26.41
C GLU A 282 24.11 9.03 -27.80
#